data_AF-A0A2G3PVA9-F1
#
_entry.id   AF-A0A2G3PVA9-F1
#
_cell.length_a   1.000
_cell.length_b   1.000
_cell.length_c   1.000
_cell.angle_alpha   90.00
_cell.angle_beta   90.00
_cell.angle_gamma   90.00
#
_symmetry.space_group_name_H-M   'P 1'
#
loop_
_entity.id
_entity.type
_entity.pdbx_description
1 polymer ?
#
loop_
_entity_poly.entity_id
_entity_poly.type
_entity_poly.pdbx_seq_one_letter_code
_entity_poly.pdbx_strand_id
1 'polypeptide(L)'
;MKNEFLDYNRKILEKSNLSLEYTEAKEKEEIRLKDGIERVYKTKYLTLHDRIGVQPIDLQSNPILANLCVFSMFDMNIDIIYPTAEGKSFKAKYDLIECDDNIGIITKAFYRIFKVIRNAMTHSIDSIKMEQGNNIIDYTFKGTKFYLEISDKSLVELYTATIILLDSKISEKRGSKFKEGILSYYYNQIIENITIKDDISQSNGFTQLIYELDPRREIVVNAVYSIEGNKIKIKNAELDNTEKRDFVIKYNDKCYIIPLEVLEENCINIGNLLEWEADNSYLTI
;
A
#
# COMPACT_ATOMS: atom_id res chain seq x y z
N MET A 1 -4.68 -6.21 22.03
CA MET A 1 -3.76 -7.32 22.38
C MET A 1 -2.72 -7.38 21.26
N LYS A 2 -1.43 -7.21 21.55
CA LYS A 2 -0.39 -7.20 20.52
C LYS A 2 -0.18 -8.64 20.05
N ASN A 3 -0.51 -8.94 18.80
CA ASN A 3 -0.44 -10.30 18.30
C ASN A 3 1.00 -10.64 17.92
N GLU A 4 1.72 -11.29 18.84
CA GLU A 4 3.14 -11.62 18.69
C GLU A 4 3.43 -12.47 17.45
N PHE A 5 2.47 -13.28 16.99
CA PHE A 5 2.60 -14.07 15.77
C PHE A 5 2.60 -13.20 14.51
N LEU A 6 1.69 -12.22 14.41
CA LEU A 6 1.70 -11.26 13.30
C LEU A 6 2.98 -10.44 13.30
N ASP A 7 3.41 -9.95 14.47
CA ASP A 7 4.65 -9.20 14.61
C ASP A 7 5.89 -10.04 14.22
N TYR A 8 5.90 -11.34 14.53
CA TYR A 8 7.00 -12.24 14.18
C TYR A 8 7.04 -12.58 12.69
N ASN A 9 5.91 -12.97 12.10
CA ASN A 9 5.84 -13.28 10.67
C ASN A 9 6.08 -12.03 9.81
N ARG A 10 5.60 -10.87 10.26
CA ARG A 10 5.95 -9.58 9.64
C ARG A 10 7.45 -9.36 9.65
N LYS A 11 8.16 -9.59 10.76
CA LYS A 11 9.64 -9.46 10.80
C LYS A 11 10.34 -10.42 9.84
N ILE A 12 9.77 -11.60 9.59
CA ILE A 12 10.29 -12.56 8.60
C ILE A 12 10.08 -12.04 7.18
N LEU A 13 8.86 -11.56 6.86
CA LEU A 13 8.56 -10.97 5.55
C LEU A 13 9.39 -9.72 5.31
N GLU A 14 9.51 -8.85 6.32
CA GLU A 14 10.42 -7.71 6.29
C GLU A 14 11.80 -8.23 5.89
N LYS A 15 12.38 -9.25 6.56
CA LYS A 15 13.70 -9.83 6.23
C LYS A 15 13.80 -10.64 4.93
N SER A 16 12.69 -10.89 4.22
CA SER A 16 12.68 -11.59 2.94
C SER A 16 12.93 -10.64 1.77
N ASN A 17 13.06 -11.17 0.54
CA ASN A 17 13.06 -10.36 -0.67
C ASN A 17 11.65 -10.11 -1.24
N LEU A 18 10.58 -10.51 -0.55
CA LEU A 18 9.25 -9.99 -0.87
C LEU A 18 9.26 -8.49 -0.53
N SER A 19 9.12 -7.67 -1.56
CA SER A 19 9.49 -6.27 -1.48
C SER A 19 8.53 -5.46 -0.60
N LEU A 20 9.13 -4.68 0.31
CA LEU A 20 8.70 -3.32 0.60
C LEU A 20 9.62 -2.40 -0.20
N GLU A 21 9.48 -2.41 -1.52
CA GLU A 21 10.23 -1.50 -2.39
C GLU A 21 9.64 -0.10 -2.21
N TYR A 22 10.27 0.71 -1.36
CA TYR A 22 10.07 2.15 -1.39
C TYR A 22 11.44 2.82 -1.43
N THR A 23 11.68 3.53 -2.53
CA THR A 23 12.78 4.48 -2.63
C THR A 23 12.24 5.82 -2.15
N GLU A 24 12.77 6.34 -1.05
CA GLU A 24 12.43 7.68 -0.56
C GLU A 24 13.52 8.68 -0.96
N ALA A 25 13.20 9.56 -1.91
CA ALA A 25 13.93 10.81 -2.12
C ALA A 25 13.30 11.89 -1.24
N LYS A 26 14.12 12.53 -0.39
CA LYS A 26 13.70 13.62 0.49
C LYS A 26 14.35 14.92 0.02
N GLU A 27 13.58 15.90 -0.39
CA GLU A 27 14.07 17.26 -0.63
C GLU A 27 13.78 18.09 0.62
N LYS A 28 14.77 18.82 1.11
CA LYS A 28 14.59 19.83 2.16
C LYS A 28 14.61 21.21 1.53
N GLU A 29 13.56 21.99 1.77
CA GLU A 29 13.52 23.40 1.40
C GLU A 29 13.83 24.30 2.61
N GLU A 30 14.70 25.28 2.40
CA GLU A 30 15.01 26.31 3.40
C GLU A 30 14.96 27.70 2.78
N ILE A 31 14.28 28.65 3.42
CA ILE A 31 14.42 30.07 3.07
C ILE A 31 15.60 30.64 3.83
N ARG A 32 16.54 31.25 3.11
CA ARG A 32 17.57 32.08 3.73
C ARG A 32 17.52 33.48 3.12
N LEU A 33 17.56 34.48 3.99
CA LEU A 33 17.81 35.86 3.58
C LEU A 33 19.28 36.00 3.20
N LYS A 34 19.54 36.25 1.92
CA LYS A 34 20.88 36.56 1.42
C LYS A 34 20.81 37.91 0.71
N ASP A 35 21.55 38.89 1.22
CA ASP A 35 21.62 40.25 0.67
C ASP A 35 20.25 40.97 0.61
N GLY A 36 19.39 40.74 1.61
CA GLY A 36 18.05 41.34 1.69
C GLY A 36 17.01 40.73 0.73
N ILE A 37 17.37 39.69 -0.02
CA ILE A 37 16.48 38.95 -0.92
C ILE A 37 16.20 37.59 -0.29
N GLU A 38 14.92 37.23 -0.17
CA GLU A 38 14.52 35.87 0.20
C GLU A 38 14.91 34.91 -0.94
N ARG A 39 15.78 33.95 -0.62
CA ARG A 39 16.12 32.86 -1.54
C ARG A 39 15.72 31.52 -0.94
N VAL A 40 15.13 30.66 -1.77
CA VAL A 40 14.84 29.27 -1.42
C VAL A 40 16.04 28.42 -1.80
N TYR A 41 16.55 27.67 -0.82
CA TYR A 41 17.62 26.70 -0.97
C TYR A 41 17.00 25.30 -0.93
N LYS A 42 17.28 24.48 -1.94
CA LYS A 42 16.84 23.08 -2.03
C LYS A 42 18.03 22.17 -1.77
N THR A 43 17.91 21.26 -0.81
CA THR A 43 18.89 20.19 -0.58
C THR A 43 18.21 18.86 -0.80
N LYS A 44 18.63 18.10 -1.82
CA LYS A 44 18.11 16.75 -2.08
C LYS A 44 18.92 15.70 -1.31
N TYR A 45 18.22 14.86 -0.56
CA TYR A 45 18.73 13.69 0.13
C TYR A 45 18.12 12.45 -0.51
N LEU A 46 18.95 11.49 -0.93
CA LEU A 46 18.48 10.19 -1.40
C LEU A 46 18.63 9.19 -0.26
N THR A 47 17.52 8.61 0.21
CA THR A 47 17.57 7.49 1.16
C THR A 47 17.39 6.19 0.38
N LEU A 48 18.49 5.46 0.21
CA LEU A 48 18.47 4.12 -0.38
C LEU A 48 18.27 3.10 0.73
N HIS A 49 17.12 2.44 0.74
CA HIS A 49 16.89 1.26 1.57
C HIS A 49 17.46 0.04 0.86
N ASP A 50 18.78 -0.15 0.95
CA ASP A 50 19.45 -1.33 0.41
C ASP A 50 19.84 -2.32 1.53
N ARG A 51 19.87 -3.61 1.22
CA ARG A 51 20.30 -4.67 2.12
C ARG A 51 21.68 -5.16 1.75
N ILE A 52 22.69 -4.57 2.37
CA ILE A 52 24.07 -5.02 2.22
C ILE A 52 24.35 -6.10 3.27
N GLY A 53 24.62 -7.34 2.82
CA GLY A 53 25.29 -8.37 3.64
C GLY A 53 24.42 -9.42 4.34
N VAL A 54 23.09 -9.40 4.18
CA VAL A 54 22.21 -10.51 4.58
C VAL A 54 21.62 -11.08 3.30
N GLN A 55 21.84 -12.36 2.99
CA GLN A 55 21.04 -13.01 1.95
C GLN A 55 19.59 -12.98 2.44
N PRO A 56 18.70 -12.21 1.79
CA PRO A 56 17.30 -12.22 2.18
C PRO A 56 16.77 -13.65 2.04
N ILE A 57 15.79 -14.03 2.85
CA ILE A 57 15.03 -15.26 2.56
C ILE A 57 14.42 -15.04 1.18
N ASP A 58 14.87 -15.85 0.21
CA ASP A 58 14.43 -15.75 -1.17
C ASP A 58 13.05 -16.39 -1.31
N LEU A 59 12.04 -15.61 -0.99
CA LEU A 59 10.64 -15.97 -1.17
C LEU A 59 10.15 -15.62 -2.58
N GLN A 60 10.79 -14.67 -3.28
CA GLN A 60 10.47 -14.40 -4.69
C GLN A 60 10.75 -15.60 -5.59
N SER A 61 11.83 -16.36 -5.36
CA SER A 61 12.10 -17.58 -6.13
C SER A 61 11.21 -18.77 -5.75
N ASN A 62 10.43 -18.66 -4.67
CA ASN A 62 9.44 -19.65 -4.27
C ASN A 62 8.07 -18.99 -4.01
N PRO A 63 7.34 -18.61 -5.07
CA PRO A 63 6.06 -17.93 -4.96
C PRO A 63 4.99 -18.76 -4.25
N ILE A 64 5.13 -20.08 -4.19
CA ILE A 64 4.25 -20.95 -3.40
C ILE A 64 4.45 -20.67 -1.90
N LEU A 65 5.70 -20.67 -1.44
CA LEU A 65 6.02 -20.37 -0.05
C LEU A 65 5.67 -18.93 0.32
N ALA A 66 5.96 -17.97 -0.57
CA ALA A 66 5.57 -16.57 -0.40
C ALA A 66 4.06 -16.42 -0.16
N ASN A 67 3.25 -17.03 -1.04
CA ASN A 67 1.80 -17.04 -0.91
C ASN A 67 1.34 -17.60 0.43
N LEU A 68 1.88 -18.76 0.85
CA LEU A 68 1.50 -19.37 2.12
C LEU A 68 1.79 -18.45 3.31
N CYS A 69 2.94 -17.80 3.34
CA CYS A 69 3.32 -16.88 4.41
C CYS A 69 2.41 -15.63 4.45
N VAL A 70 2.27 -14.95 3.30
CA VAL A 70 1.48 -13.72 3.20
C VAL A 70 0.00 -14.00 3.47
N PHE A 71 -0.54 -15.06 2.88
CA PHE A 71 -1.93 -15.45 3.09
C PHE A 71 -2.21 -15.84 4.54
N SER A 72 -1.32 -16.58 5.21
CA SER A 72 -1.53 -16.97 6.61
C SER A 72 -1.60 -15.76 7.54
N MET A 73 -0.74 -14.75 7.31
CA MET A 73 -0.82 -13.49 8.06
C MET A 73 -2.11 -12.73 7.77
N PHE A 74 -2.52 -12.72 6.50
CA PHE A 74 -3.73 -12.02 6.09
C PHE A 74 -5.00 -12.68 6.65
N ASP A 75 -5.10 -14.00 6.59
CA ASP A 75 -6.23 -14.77 7.15
C ASP A 75 -6.33 -14.62 8.66
N MET A 76 -5.18 -14.61 9.37
CA MET A 76 -5.17 -14.34 10.81
C MET A 76 -5.63 -12.91 11.11
N ASN A 77 -5.25 -11.93 10.30
CA ASN A 77 -5.71 -10.55 10.48
C ASN A 77 -7.22 -10.43 10.29
N ILE A 78 -7.80 -11.17 9.34
CA ILE A 78 -9.27 -11.28 9.20
C ILE A 78 -9.89 -11.83 10.48
N ASP A 79 -9.31 -12.87 11.09
CA ASP A 79 -9.82 -13.43 12.35
C ASP A 79 -9.71 -12.45 13.53
N ILE A 80 -8.71 -11.56 13.54
CA ILE A 80 -8.58 -10.52 14.56
C ILE A 80 -9.64 -9.42 14.38
N ILE A 81 -9.85 -8.96 13.15
CA ILE A 81 -10.83 -7.90 12.84
C ILE A 81 -12.25 -8.43 13.03
N TYR A 82 -12.49 -9.68 12.64
CA TYR A 82 -13.77 -10.36 12.76
C TYR A 82 -13.62 -11.60 13.65
N PRO A 83 -13.64 -11.49 14.99
CA PRO A 83 -13.45 -12.64 15.90
C PRO A 83 -14.42 -13.79 15.67
N THR A 84 -15.61 -13.52 15.12
CA THR A 84 -16.58 -14.57 14.78
C THR A 84 -16.22 -15.33 13.50
N ALA A 85 -15.16 -14.93 12.78
CA ALA A 85 -14.66 -15.58 11.57
C ALA A 85 -13.76 -16.79 11.87
N GLU A 86 -13.21 -16.88 13.09
CA GLU A 86 -12.28 -17.94 13.47
C GLU A 86 -12.91 -19.34 13.24
N GLY A 87 -12.15 -20.22 12.58
CA GLY A 87 -12.59 -21.58 12.24
C GLY A 87 -13.68 -21.68 11.16
N LYS A 88 -14.18 -20.56 10.62
CA LYS A 88 -15.15 -20.57 9.52
C LYS A 88 -14.50 -20.87 8.17
N SER A 89 -15.34 -21.30 7.22
CA SER A 89 -14.91 -21.52 5.84
C SER A 89 -14.53 -20.21 5.14
N PHE A 90 -13.69 -20.30 4.12
CA PHE A 90 -13.30 -19.16 3.27
C PHE A 90 -14.47 -18.32 2.79
N LYS A 91 -15.55 -18.96 2.34
CA LYS A 91 -16.73 -18.25 1.84
C LYS A 91 -17.42 -17.47 2.97
N ALA A 92 -17.56 -18.10 4.14
CA ALA A 92 -18.13 -17.42 5.30
C ALA A 92 -17.25 -16.27 5.80
N LYS A 93 -15.92 -16.40 5.79
CA LYS A 93 -15.00 -15.29 6.10
C LYS A 93 -15.11 -14.16 5.07
N TYR A 94 -15.13 -14.50 3.78
CA TYR A 94 -15.31 -13.53 2.69
C TYR A 94 -16.62 -12.73 2.82
N ASP A 95 -17.71 -13.39 3.19
CA ASP A 95 -19.02 -12.75 3.34
C ASP A 95 -19.10 -11.81 4.57
N LEU A 96 -18.21 -11.97 5.56
CA LEU A 96 -18.10 -11.07 6.72
C LEU A 96 -17.36 -9.76 6.41
N ILE A 97 -16.52 -9.73 5.37
CA ILE A 97 -15.74 -8.54 5.03
C ILE A 97 -16.69 -7.49 4.44
N GLU A 98 -16.85 -6.37 5.17
CA GLU A 98 -17.65 -5.22 4.75
C GLU A 98 -16.97 -4.47 3.59
N CYS A 99 -17.77 -3.79 2.76
CA CYS A 99 -17.31 -3.06 1.56
C CYS A 99 -17.80 -1.61 1.55
N ASP A 100 -17.95 -1.03 2.73
CA ASP A 100 -18.49 0.31 2.91
C ASP A 100 -17.44 1.39 2.58
N ASP A 101 -16.16 1.02 2.56
CA ASP A 101 -15.04 1.88 2.20
C ASP A 101 -14.04 1.19 1.25
N ASN A 102 -13.06 1.98 0.77
CA ASN A 102 -12.02 1.51 -0.13
C ASN A 102 -11.18 0.39 0.49
N ILE A 103 -10.88 0.46 1.78
CA ILE A 103 -10.09 -0.56 2.48
C ILE A 103 -10.82 -1.89 2.52
N GLY A 104 -12.13 -1.89 2.80
CA GLY A 104 -12.99 -3.08 2.77
C GLY A 104 -13.07 -3.70 1.38
N ILE A 105 -13.25 -2.88 0.34
CA ILE A 105 -13.24 -3.32 -1.07
C ILE A 105 -11.93 -4.03 -1.41
N ILE A 106 -10.79 -3.39 -1.10
CA ILE A 106 -9.44 -3.93 -1.37
C ILE A 106 -9.23 -5.23 -0.60
N THR A 107 -9.54 -5.23 0.70
CA THR A 107 -9.40 -6.39 1.59
C THR A 107 -10.18 -7.59 1.03
N LYS A 108 -11.44 -7.36 0.64
CA LYS A 108 -12.30 -8.42 0.10
C LYS A 108 -11.79 -8.95 -1.24
N ALA A 109 -11.31 -8.06 -2.11
CA ALA A 109 -10.74 -8.46 -3.39
C ALA A 109 -9.47 -9.30 -3.23
N PHE A 110 -8.53 -8.86 -2.39
CA PHE A 110 -7.31 -9.61 -2.09
C PHE A 110 -7.63 -10.97 -1.47
N TYR A 111 -8.62 -11.03 -0.56
CA TYR A 111 -9.02 -12.29 0.07
C TYR A 111 -9.55 -13.30 -0.95
N ARG A 112 -10.32 -12.83 -1.94
CA ARG A 112 -10.78 -13.66 -3.06
C ARG A 112 -9.63 -14.20 -3.90
N ILE A 113 -8.66 -13.35 -4.26
CA ILE A 113 -7.49 -13.76 -5.06
C ILE A 113 -6.69 -14.82 -4.30
N PHE A 114 -6.33 -14.56 -3.03
CA PHE A 114 -5.58 -15.51 -2.21
C PHE A 114 -6.32 -16.84 -1.99
N LYS A 115 -7.65 -16.81 -1.84
CA LYS A 115 -8.45 -18.04 -1.73
C LYS A 115 -8.23 -18.95 -2.94
N VAL A 116 -8.27 -18.42 -4.16
CA VAL A 116 -8.08 -19.22 -5.38
C VAL A 116 -6.69 -19.83 -5.40
N ILE A 117 -5.67 -19.04 -5.09
CA ILE A 117 -4.27 -19.47 -5.03
C ILE A 117 -4.08 -20.58 -3.98
N ARG A 118 -4.52 -20.34 -2.75
CA ARG A 118 -4.38 -21.29 -1.63
C ARG A 118 -5.12 -22.59 -1.90
N ASN A 119 -6.33 -22.53 -2.46
CA ASN A 119 -7.11 -23.72 -2.75
C ASN A 119 -6.42 -24.59 -3.82
N ALA A 120 -5.84 -23.98 -4.85
CA ALA A 120 -5.03 -24.71 -5.82
C ALA A 120 -3.83 -25.40 -5.13
N MET A 121 -3.10 -24.69 -4.26
CA MET A 121 -1.97 -25.28 -3.52
C MET A 121 -2.38 -26.48 -2.65
N THR A 122 -3.60 -26.47 -2.11
CA THR A 122 -4.09 -27.53 -1.21
C THR A 122 -4.66 -28.73 -1.97
N HIS A 123 -5.35 -28.49 -3.09
CA HIS A 123 -6.18 -29.51 -3.74
C HIS A 123 -5.69 -29.89 -5.15
N SER A 124 -4.87 -29.07 -5.80
CA SER A 124 -4.50 -29.23 -7.20
C SER A 124 -3.18 -28.52 -7.48
N ILE A 125 -2.10 -28.85 -6.76
CA ILE A 125 -0.81 -28.16 -6.93
C ILE A 125 -0.29 -28.25 -8.38
N ASP A 126 -0.55 -29.36 -9.06
CA ASP A 126 -0.21 -29.58 -10.47
C ASP A 126 -0.98 -28.68 -11.44
N SER A 127 -2.05 -28.01 -10.98
CA SER A 127 -2.81 -27.04 -11.78
C SER A 127 -2.19 -25.66 -11.80
N ILE A 128 -1.13 -25.42 -11.02
CA ILE A 128 -0.42 -24.14 -10.94
C ILE A 128 0.69 -24.17 -11.98
N LYS A 129 0.58 -23.33 -13.00
CA LYS A 129 1.60 -23.11 -14.02
C LYS A 129 2.23 -21.74 -13.80
N MET A 130 3.52 -21.76 -13.49
CA MET A 130 4.30 -20.54 -13.29
C MET A 130 5.28 -20.46 -14.46
N GLU A 131 4.92 -19.69 -15.47
CA GLU A 131 5.73 -19.43 -16.65
C GLU A 131 6.23 -17.99 -16.60
N GLN A 132 7.39 -17.69 -17.20
CA GLN A 132 7.97 -16.34 -17.14
C GLN A 132 6.96 -15.29 -17.63
N GLY A 133 6.55 -14.39 -16.73
CA GLY A 133 5.64 -13.29 -17.00
C GLY A 133 4.23 -13.48 -16.43
N ASN A 134 3.68 -14.71 -16.43
CA ASN A 134 2.30 -14.98 -16.02
C ASN A 134 2.17 -16.27 -15.19
N ASN A 135 1.35 -16.19 -14.14
CA ASN A 135 0.96 -17.31 -13.30
C ASN A 135 -0.49 -17.70 -13.62
N ILE A 136 -0.68 -18.96 -14.00
CA ILE A 136 -2.00 -19.50 -14.35
C ILE A 136 -2.36 -20.60 -13.38
N ILE A 137 -3.57 -20.51 -12.84
CA ILE A 137 -4.21 -21.51 -12.00
C ILE A 137 -5.52 -21.88 -12.68
N ASP A 138 -5.66 -23.13 -13.14
CA ASP A 138 -6.90 -23.63 -13.74
C ASP A 138 -7.22 -25.03 -13.20
N TYR A 139 -8.23 -25.13 -12.33
CA TYR A 139 -8.66 -26.41 -11.78
C TYR A 139 -10.18 -26.46 -11.60
N THR A 140 -10.70 -27.68 -11.45
CA THR A 140 -12.10 -27.92 -11.11
C THR A 140 -12.18 -28.63 -9.77
N PHE A 141 -12.96 -28.08 -8.85
CA PHE A 141 -13.21 -28.68 -7.54
C PHE A 141 -14.70 -28.74 -7.26
N LYS A 142 -15.20 -29.94 -6.95
CA LYS A 142 -16.63 -30.21 -6.67
C LYS A 142 -17.58 -29.64 -7.74
N GLY A 143 -17.18 -29.71 -9.01
CA GLY A 143 -17.97 -29.22 -10.15
C GLY A 143 -17.88 -27.71 -10.40
N THR A 144 -17.18 -26.95 -9.56
CA THR A 144 -16.91 -25.53 -9.80
C THR A 144 -15.55 -25.36 -10.48
N LYS A 145 -15.52 -24.59 -11.57
CA LYS A 145 -14.29 -24.18 -12.24
C LYS A 145 -13.67 -22.99 -11.51
N PHE A 146 -12.40 -23.11 -11.16
CA PHE A 146 -11.57 -22.04 -10.62
C PHE A 146 -10.51 -21.67 -11.65
N TYR A 147 -10.37 -20.37 -11.89
CA TYR A 147 -9.39 -19.83 -12.80
C TYR A 147 -8.79 -18.55 -12.23
N LEU A 148 -7.47 -18.44 -12.26
CA LEU A 148 -6.75 -17.19 -12.02
C LEU A 148 -5.60 -17.10 -13.03
N GLU A 149 -5.54 -15.99 -13.75
CA GLU A 149 -4.36 -15.55 -14.47
C GLU A 149 -3.90 -14.24 -13.84
N ILE A 150 -2.63 -14.17 -13.44
CA ILE A 150 -2.02 -13.00 -12.80
C ILE A 150 -0.57 -12.86 -13.25
N SER A 151 -0.16 -11.66 -13.66
CA SER A 151 1.24 -11.40 -14.02
C SER A 151 2.17 -11.53 -12.81
N ASP A 152 3.45 -11.85 -13.03
CA ASP A 152 4.46 -11.88 -11.95
C ASP A 152 4.52 -10.55 -11.20
N LYS A 153 4.44 -9.43 -11.95
CA LYS A 153 4.41 -8.09 -11.40
C LYS A 153 3.21 -7.89 -10.47
N SER A 154 2.01 -8.23 -10.93
CA SER A 154 0.79 -8.06 -10.13
C SER A 154 0.72 -9.00 -8.93
N LEU A 155 1.37 -10.16 -9.00
CA LEU A 155 1.53 -11.04 -7.86
C LEU A 155 2.44 -10.41 -6.78
N VAL A 156 3.53 -9.77 -7.19
CA VAL A 156 4.39 -8.99 -6.27
C VAL A 156 3.62 -7.81 -5.69
N GLU A 157 2.89 -7.05 -6.52
CA GLU A 157 2.04 -5.94 -6.06
C GLU A 157 0.98 -6.41 -5.04
N LEU A 158 0.37 -7.59 -5.25
CA LEU A 158 -0.56 -8.19 -4.30
C LEU A 158 0.10 -8.44 -2.94
N TYR A 159 1.32 -9.00 -2.93
CA TYR A 159 2.05 -9.21 -1.68
C TYR A 159 2.40 -7.90 -1.00
N THR A 160 2.95 -6.94 -1.74
CA THR A 160 3.32 -5.62 -1.21
C THR A 160 2.10 -4.92 -0.62
N ALA A 161 1.00 -4.86 -1.35
CA ALA A 161 -0.23 -4.22 -0.89
C ALA A 161 -0.83 -4.93 0.33
N THR A 162 -0.74 -6.26 0.40
CA THR A 162 -1.19 -7.02 1.58
C THR A 162 -0.33 -6.69 2.80
N ILE A 163 1.00 -6.59 2.65
CA ILE A 163 1.88 -6.20 3.75
C ILE A 163 1.56 -4.77 4.21
N ILE A 164 1.33 -3.83 3.29
CA ILE A 164 0.92 -2.45 3.59
C ILE A 164 -0.40 -2.44 4.36
N LEU A 165 -1.38 -3.24 3.92
CA LEU A 165 -2.69 -3.37 4.55
C LEU A 165 -2.55 -3.82 6.02
N LEU A 166 -1.64 -4.77 6.28
CA LEU A 166 -1.36 -5.29 7.62
C LEU A 166 -0.48 -4.38 8.49
N ASP A 167 0.26 -3.44 7.90
CA ASP A 167 1.15 -2.55 8.64
C ASP A 167 0.41 -1.34 9.22
N SER A 168 0.21 -1.31 10.55
CA SER A 168 -0.34 -0.14 11.25
C SER A 168 0.61 1.07 11.26
N LYS A 169 1.92 0.84 11.13
CA LYS A 169 2.93 1.91 11.23
C LYS A 169 2.86 2.87 10.06
N ILE A 170 2.38 2.44 8.89
CA ILE A 170 2.23 3.35 7.74
C ILE A 170 1.16 4.41 8.05
N SER A 171 0.01 3.99 8.56
CA SER A 171 -1.05 4.92 8.98
C SER A 171 -0.62 5.78 10.18
N GLU A 172 0.12 5.21 11.14
CA GLU A 172 0.66 5.98 12.28
C GLU A 172 1.66 7.05 11.82
N LYS A 173 2.50 6.74 10.82
CA LYS A 173 3.56 7.63 10.36
C LYS A 173 3.09 8.66 9.34
N ARG A 174 2.21 8.29 8.41
CA ARG A 174 1.85 9.10 7.24
C ARG A 174 0.36 9.43 7.13
N GLY A 175 -0.46 9.00 8.09
CA GLY A 175 -1.91 9.19 8.08
C GLY A 175 -2.65 8.05 7.38
N SER A 176 -3.92 7.89 7.74
CA SER A 176 -4.80 6.84 7.20
C SER A 176 -5.12 7.05 5.73
N LYS A 177 -5.37 8.30 5.30
CA LYS A 177 -5.67 8.61 3.89
C LYS A 177 -4.52 8.31 2.94
N PHE A 178 -3.29 8.54 3.39
CA PHE A 178 -2.10 8.17 2.62
C PHE A 178 -2.04 6.66 2.39
N LYS A 179 -2.23 5.86 3.45
CA LYS A 179 -2.28 4.40 3.35
C LYS A 179 -3.37 3.93 2.39
N GLU A 180 -4.56 4.52 2.49
CA GLU A 180 -5.68 4.22 1.59
C GLU A 180 -5.32 4.50 0.13
N GLY A 181 -4.78 5.67 -0.19
CA GLY A 181 -4.44 6.06 -1.56
C GLY A 181 -3.39 5.13 -2.19
N ILE A 182 -2.36 4.76 -1.43
CA ILE A 182 -1.33 3.82 -1.89
C ILE A 182 -1.90 2.42 -2.12
N LEU A 183 -2.77 1.95 -1.21
CA LEU A 183 -3.44 0.66 -1.36
C LEU A 183 -4.35 0.66 -2.59
N SER A 184 -5.09 1.75 -2.83
CA SER A 184 -5.93 1.90 -4.02
C SER A 184 -5.12 1.84 -5.32
N TYR A 185 -3.93 2.46 -5.34
CA TYR A 185 -3.02 2.37 -6.50
C TYR A 185 -2.66 0.92 -6.80
N TYR A 186 -2.11 0.19 -5.82
CA TYR A 186 -1.75 -1.21 -6.04
C TYR A 186 -2.96 -2.07 -6.40
N TYR A 187 -4.09 -1.85 -5.75
CA TYR A 187 -5.32 -2.55 -6.06
C TYR A 187 -5.73 -2.35 -7.52
N ASN A 188 -5.76 -1.10 -8.01
CA ASN A 188 -6.10 -0.79 -9.40
C ASN A 188 -5.13 -1.47 -10.37
N GLN A 189 -3.81 -1.40 -10.11
CA GLN A 189 -2.80 -2.10 -10.91
C GLN A 189 -3.02 -3.62 -10.94
N ILE A 190 -3.38 -4.23 -9.80
CA ILE A 190 -3.66 -5.67 -9.73
C ILE A 190 -4.92 -6.01 -10.52
N ILE A 191 -6.05 -5.33 -10.29
CA ILE A 191 -7.32 -5.72 -10.91
C ILE A 191 -7.36 -5.51 -12.43
N GLU A 192 -6.54 -4.60 -12.95
CA GLU A 192 -6.34 -4.39 -14.40
C GLU A 192 -5.57 -5.53 -15.06
N ASN A 193 -4.75 -6.26 -14.30
CA ASN A 193 -3.81 -7.25 -14.80
C ASN A 193 -4.12 -8.67 -14.31
N ILE A 194 -5.37 -8.93 -13.92
CA ILE A 194 -5.84 -10.27 -13.54
C ILE A 194 -7.10 -10.69 -14.30
N THR A 195 -7.23 -12.00 -14.49
CA THR A 195 -8.48 -12.64 -14.85
C THR A 195 -8.83 -13.68 -13.79
N ILE A 196 -10.00 -13.58 -13.17
CA ILE A 196 -10.42 -14.50 -12.10
C ILE A 196 -11.83 -15.05 -12.35
N LYS A 197 -12.00 -16.36 -12.09
CA LYS A 197 -13.30 -17.05 -12.03
C LYS A 197 -13.29 -18.00 -10.85
N ASP A 198 -14.35 -17.99 -10.06
CA ASP A 198 -14.49 -18.84 -8.88
C ASP A 198 -15.96 -19.08 -8.54
N ASP A 199 -16.20 -19.70 -7.38
CA ASP A 199 -17.52 -19.90 -6.78
C ASP A 199 -18.19 -18.60 -6.28
N ILE A 200 -17.50 -17.46 -6.31
CA ILE A 200 -18.05 -16.16 -5.89
C ILE A 200 -18.58 -15.41 -7.13
N SER A 201 -17.80 -15.33 -8.20
CA SER A 201 -18.22 -14.72 -9.45
C SER A 201 -17.57 -15.39 -10.65
N GLN A 202 -18.35 -15.50 -11.74
CA GLN A 202 -17.90 -15.99 -13.04
C GLN A 202 -17.19 -14.89 -13.87
N SER A 203 -17.08 -13.67 -13.32
CA SER A 203 -16.32 -12.54 -13.87
C SER A 203 -15.37 -11.96 -12.81
N ASN A 204 -14.50 -11.04 -13.23
CA ASN A 204 -13.60 -10.32 -12.33
C ASN A 204 -14.39 -9.65 -11.19
N GLY A 205 -15.53 -9.01 -11.47
CA GLY A 205 -16.42 -8.47 -10.43
C GLY A 205 -15.77 -7.42 -9.51
N PHE A 206 -14.65 -6.83 -9.92
CA PHE A 206 -13.93 -5.79 -9.19
C PHE A 206 -14.35 -4.41 -9.70
N THR A 207 -14.33 -3.43 -8.81
CA THR A 207 -14.63 -2.02 -9.11
C THR A 207 -13.35 -1.21 -8.97
N GLN A 208 -12.99 -0.43 -9.98
CA GLN A 208 -11.86 0.50 -9.89
C GLN A 208 -12.12 1.59 -8.83
N LEU A 209 -11.07 1.95 -8.10
CA LEU A 209 -11.12 3.01 -7.11
C LEU A 209 -10.68 4.33 -7.75
N ILE A 210 -11.41 5.40 -7.44
CA ILE A 210 -11.17 6.74 -8.02
C ILE A 210 -9.95 7.42 -7.39
N TYR A 211 -9.73 7.18 -6.10
CA TYR A 211 -8.69 7.84 -5.33
C TYR A 211 -7.48 6.92 -5.19
N GLU A 212 -6.35 7.30 -5.80
CA GLU A 212 -5.09 6.57 -5.73
C GLU A 212 -3.88 7.51 -5.58
N LEU A 213 -2.83 7.02 -4.94
CA LEU A 213 -1.54 7.69 -4.83
C LEU A 213 -0.46 6.74 -5.34
N ASP A 214 0.29 7.16 -6.37
CA ASP A 214 1.48 6.41 -6.81
C ASP A 214 2.49 6.34 -5.65
N PRO A 215 3.04 5.17 -5.28
CA PRO A 215 4.00 5.04 -4.18
C PRO A 215 5.38 5.64 -4.47
N ARG A 216 5.70 5.95 -5.72
CA ARG A 216 6.97 6.60 -6.11
C ARG A 216 6.82 8.11 -5.97
N ARG A 217 7.18 8.62 -4.79
CA ARG A 217 6.93 10.01 -4.40
C ARG A 217 8.18 10.67 -3.82
N GLU A 218 8.42 11.92 -4.16
CA GLU A 218 9.41 12.77 -3.50
C GLU A 218 8.78 13.47 -2.30
N ILE A 219 9.50 13.52 -1.18
CA ILE A 219 9.01 14.16 0.05
C ILE A 219 9.72 15.49 0.22
N VAL A 220 8.97 16.59 0.21
CA VAL A 220 9.44 17.94 0.48
C VAL A 220 9.29 18.24 1.96
N VAL A 221 10.40 18.18 2.69
CA VAL A 221 10.46 18.40 4.13
C VAL A 221 10.58 19.88 4.45
N ASN A 222 9.86 20.33 5.49
CA ASN A 222 9.77 21.74 5.88
C ASN A 222 9.27 22.62 4.73
N ALA A 223 8.25 22.14 4.00
CA ALA A 223 7.67 22.86 2.89
C ALA A 223 7.23 24.26 3.33
N VAL A 224 7.63 25.27 2.57
CA VAL A 224 7.28 26.66 2.87
C VAL A 224 5.81 26.88 2.56
N TYR A 225 5.05 27.46 3.49
CA TYR A 225 3.64 27.76 3.27
C TYR A 225 3.22 29.14 3.79
N SER A 226 2.06 29.61 3.37
CA SER A 226 1.36 30.77 3.92
C SER A 226 -0.08 30.41 4.29
N ILE A 227 -0.67 31.16 5.21
CA ILE A 227 -2.07 31.01 5.61
C ILE A 227 -2.88 32.11 4.93
N GLU A 228 -3.86 31.73 4.13
CA GLU A 228 -4.75 32.63 3.39
C GLU A 228 -6.20 32.34 3.80
N GLY A 229 -6.68 33.05 4.83
CA GLY A 229 -7.99 32.79 5.41
C GLY A 229 -8.06 31.39 6.05
N ASN A 230 -8.92 30.52 5.49
CA ASN A 230 -9.09 29.12 5.95
C ASN A 230 -8.30 28.10 5.10
N LYS A 231 -7.30 28.56 4.35
CA LYS A 231 -6.48 27.72 3.48
C LYS A 231 -5.00 27.82 3.87
N ILE A 232 -4.29 26.70 3.75
CA ILE A 232 -2.84 26.67 3.72
C ILE A 232 -2.41 26.60 2.27
N LYS A 233 -1.60 27.55 1.83
CA LYS A 233 -1.00 27.59 0.50
C LYS A 233 0.46 27.16 0.56
N ILE A 234 0.78 26.06 -0.09
CA ILE A 234 2.16 25.59 -0.23
C ILE A 234 2.85 26.46 -1.29
N LYS A 235 3.93 27.15 -0.90
CA LYS A 235 4.71 27.96 -1.85
C LYS A 235 5.50 27.01 -2.75
N ASN A 236 5.60 27.37 -4.03
CA ASN A 236 6.44 26.67 -5.01
C ASN A 236 6.06 25.21 -5.31
N ALA A 237 4.86 24.77 -4.96
CA ALA A 237 4.39 23.40 -5.26
C ALA A 237 4.38 23.10 -6.78
N GLU A 238 4.22 24.11 -7.63
CA GLU A 238 4.21 24.01 -9.10
C GLU A 238 5.58 23.93 -9.78
N LEU A 239 6.70 24.00 -9.06
CA LEU A 239 8.03 24.12 -9.70
C LEU A 239 8.44 22.91 -10.55
N ASP A 240 7.74 21.78 -10.46
CA ASP A 240 7.90 20.68 -11.41
C ASP A 240 6.66 19.76 -11.42
N ASN A 241 5.71 20.01 -12.33
CA ASN A 241 4.46 19.23 -12.45
C ASN A 241 4.66 17.78 -12.93
N THR A 242 5.90 17.35 -13.17
CA THR A 242 6.19 16.01 -13.68
C THR A 242 6.39 14.96 -12.58
N GLU A 243 6.68 15.38 -11.34
CA GLU A 243 7.01 14.47 -10.24
C GLU A 243 5.89 14.42 -9.19
N LYS A 244 5.57 13.21 -8.74
CA LYS A 244 4.62 12.96 -7.64
C LYS A 244 5.29 13.38 -6.33
N ARG A 245 4.70 14.33 -5.60
CA ARG A 245 5.32 14.93 -4.40
C ARG A 245 4.40 14.94 -3.19
N ASP A 246 5.01 14.86 -2.02
CA ASP A 246 4.37 15.04 -0.72
C ASP A 246 5.02 16.21 0.03
N PHE A 247 4.22 17.10 0.59
CA PHE A 247 4.69 18.28 1.32
C PHE A 247 4.52 18.09 2.82
N VAL A 248 5.64 18.13 3.54
CA VAL A 248 5.64 18.05 5.01
C VAL A 248 5.59 19.45 5.58
N ILE A 249 4.52 19.75 6.31
CA ILE A 249 4.35 21.03 7.00
C ILE A 249 4.13 20.81 8.50
N LYS A 250 4.52 21.81 9.29
CA LYS A 250 4.16 21.90 10.71
C LYS A 250 3.11 23.00 10.89
N TYR A 251 1.92 22.67 11.38
CA TYR A 251 0.83 23.63 11.63
C TYR A 251 0.16 23.32 12.99
N ASN A 252 0.02 24.32 13.86
CA ASN A 252 -0.50 24.17 15.24
C ASN A 252 0.13 22.99 16.02
N ASP A 253 1.46 22.92 16.00
CA ASP A 253 2.26 21.88 16.66
C ASP A 253 2.02 20.42 16.20
N LYS A 254 1.32 20.25 15.08
CA LYS A 254 1.14 18.97 14.40
C LYS A 254 1.89 18.93 13.08
N CYS A 255 2.30 17.72 12.69
CA CYS A 255 2.93 17.42 11.40
C CYS A 255 1.86 16.92 10.43
N TYR A 256 1.95 17.37 9.18
CA TYR A 256 1.08 16.91 8.10
C TYR A 256 1.91 16.57 6.88
N ILE A 257 1.55 15.49 6.18
CA ILE A 257 2.15 15.10 4.91
C ILE A 257 1.06 15.19 3.84
N ILE A 258 1.14 16.20 2.99
CA ILE A 258 0.08 16.55 2.04
C ILE A 258 0.53 16.20 0.63
N PRO A 259 -0.10 15.22 -0.04
CA PRO A 259 0.17 14.92 -1.45
C PRO A 259 -0.17 16.10 -2.35
N LEU A 260 0.63 16.29 -3.40
CA LEU A 260 0.41 17.31 -4.43
C LEU A 260 -0.99 17.21 -5.05
N GLU A 261 -1.52 15.99 -5.26
CA GLU A 261 -2.82 15.73 -5.88
C GLU A 261 -4.01 16.20 -5.04
N VAL A 262 -3.78 16.50 -3.77
CA VAL A 262 -4.82 16.98 -2.84
C VAL A 262 -4.87 18.51 -2.81
N LEU A 263 -3.84 19.16 -3.35
CA LEU A 263 -3.77 20.61 -3.43
C LEU A 263 -4.59 21.13 -4.60
N GLU A 264 -5.56 22.00 -4.32
CA GLU A 264 -6.27 22.78 -5.33
C GLU A 264 -5.59 24.15 -5.44
N GLU A 265 -5.00 24.47 -6.60
CA GLU A 265 -4.23 25.72 -6.79
C GLU A 265 -3.15 25.90 -5.71
N ASN A 266 -2.44 24.82 -5.38
CA ASN A 266 -1.43 24.72 -4.30
C ASN A 266 -1.98 24.97 -2.89
N CYS A 267 -3.30 24.91 -2.71
CA CYS A 267 -3.95 25.17 -1.45
C CYS A 267 -4.67 23.92 -0.93
N ILE A 268 -4.69 23.77 0.40
CA ILE A 268 -5.56 22.85 1.11
C ILE A 268 -6.42 23.61 2.12
N ASN A 269 -7.68 23.22 2.24
CA ASN A 269 -8.56 23.75 3.29
C ASN A 269 -8.11 23.22 4.65
N ILE A 270 -8.01 24.10 5.66
CA ILE A 270 -7.56 23.69 7.01
C ILE A 270 -8.46 22.61 7.59
N GLY A 271 -9.77 22.62 7.27
CA GLY A 271 -10.70 21.58 7.71
C GLY A 271 -10.34 20.16 7.22
N ASN A 272 -9.62 20.06 6.10
CA ASN A 272 -9.24 18.79 5.48
C ASN A 272 -7.84 18.31 5.92
N LEU A 273 -7.07 19.12 6.65
CA LEU A 273 -5.71 18.76 7.09
C LEU A 273 -5.69 17.55 8.01
N LEU A 274 -6.72 17.34 8.82
CA LEU A 274 -6.77 16.26 9.81
C LEU A 274 -6.63 14.87 9.19
N GLU A 275 -7.05 14.70 7.94
CA GLU A 275 -6.91 13.43 7.20
C GLU A 275 -5.45 13.10 6.87
N TRP A 276 -4.57 14.12 6.91
CA TRP A 276 -3.16 14.08 6.53
C TRP A 276 -2.20 14.22 7.72
N GLU A 277 -2.73 14.13 8.94
CA GLU A 277 -1.91 14.17 10.15
C GLU A 277 -0.92 13.00 10.16
N ALA A 278 0.32 13.32 10.46
CA ALA A 278 1.45 12.42 10.42
C ALA A 278 2.27 12.51 11.71
N ASP A 279 3.13 11.54 11.93
CA ASP A 279 4.08 11.58 13.05
C ASP A 279 5.13 12.70 12.82
N ASN A 280 5.60 13.29 13.93
CA ASN A 280 6.59 14.36 13.93
C ASN A 280 8.00 13.90 13.49
N SER A 281 8.23 12.59 13.33
CA SER A 281 9.51 12.02 12.88
C SER A 281 9.97 12.51 11.50
N TYR A 282 9.08 13.08 10.68
CA TYR A 282 9.42 13.67 9.38
C TYR A 282 9.98 15.10 9.45
N LEU A 283 9.86 15.80 10.58
CA LEU A 283 10.34 17.18 10.72
C LEU A 283 11.82 17.29 11.13
N THR A 284 12.47 16.18 11.51
CA THR A 284 13.81 16.16 12.15
C THR A 284 14.99 15.89 11.19
N ILE A 285 14.92 16.34 9.93
CA ILE A 285 16.05 16.23 8.97
C ILE A 285 16.88 17.52 8.93
#